data_AF-A0A6G1B808-F1
#
_entry.id   AF-A0A6G1B808-F1
#
_cell.length_a   1.000
_cell.length_b   1.000
_cell.length_c   1.000
_cell.angle_alpha   90.00
_cell.angle_beta   90.00
_cell.angle_gamma   90.00
#
_symmetry.space_group_name_H-M   'P 1'
#
loop_
_entity.id
_entity.type
_entity.pdbx_description
1 polymer ?
#
loop_
_entity_poly.entity_id
_entity_poly.type
_entity_poly.pdbx_seq_one_letter_code
_entity_poly.pdbx_strand_id
1 'polypeptide(L)'
;RVRFADALGLELAQVKVFNAGEDPSVPLHVLSRLAINSDLCCSSQDLEFTLQCLVPDFSPPVEATDFGERLGRQLVCLERVTCSDLGISGTVRVRNVAFEKQVAVRYTFSDWRNAHEAAARWRGPAGAAGTEDVFAF
;
A
#
# COMPACT_ATOMS: atom_id res chain seq x y z
N ARG A 1 -37.69 -35.98 -24.20
CA ARG A 1 -37.01 -34.70 -23.88
C ARG A 1 -37.45 -34.28 -22.49
N VAL A 2 -36.58 -34.37 -21.50
CA VAL A 2 -36.88 -34.03 -20.10
C VAL A 2 -36.53 -32.56 -19.90
N ARG A 3 -37.44 -31.77 -19.30
CA ARG A 3 -37.15 -30.40 -18.85
C ARG A 3 -37.43 -30.31 -17.36
N PHE A 4 -36.60 -29.55 -16.65
CA PHE A 4 -36.78 -29.30 -15.22
C PHE A 4 -37.49 -27.95 -15.06
N ALA A 5 -38.54 -27.94 -14.24
CA ALA A 5 -39.34 -26.76 -13.95
C ALA A 5 -39.50 -26.59 -12.44
N ASP A 6 -39.72 -25.36 -11.98
CA ASP A 6 -39.93 -25.05 -10.57
C ASP A 6 -41.32 -25.49 -10.08
N ALA A 7 -41.63 -25.25 -8.81
CA ALA A 7 -42.93 -25.61 -8.22
C ALA A 7 -44.14 -24.90 -8.87
N LEU A 8 -43.90 -23.90 -9.72
CA LEU A 8 -44.92 -23.17 -10.50
C LEU A 8 -44.95 -23.60 -11.97
N GLY A 9 -44.12 -24.57 -12.37
CA GLY A 9 -44.06 -25.09 -13.74
C GLY A 9 -43.25 -24.23 -14.72
N LEU A 10 -42.46 -23.28 -14.22
CA LEU A 10 -41.59 -22.42 -15.04
C LEU A 10 -40.21 -23.05 -15.23
N GLU A 11 -39.60 -22.83 -16.40
CA GLU A 11 -38.31 -23.43 -16.77
C GLU A 11 -37.20 -22.97 -15.81
N LEU A 12 -36.53 -23.92 -15.15
CA LEU A 12 -35.57 -23.68 -14.06
C LEU A 12 -34.17 -23.22 -14.58
N ALA A 13 -34.13 -22.62 -15.76
CA ALA A 13 -32.90 -22.18 -16.42
C ALA A 13 -33.05 -20.70 -16.84
N GLN A 14 -32.30 -19.83 -16.17
CA GLN A 14 -32.19 -18.43 -16.57
C GLN A 14 -31.03 -18.29 -17.56
N VAL A 15 -31.33 -18.05 -18.84
CA VAL A 15 -30.31 -17.74 -19.85
C VAL A 15 -30.20 -16.22 -19.96
N LYS A 16 -29.05 -15.65 -19.56
CA LYS A 16 -28.75 -14.23 -19.73
C LYS A 16 -27.74 -14.08 -20.86
N VAL A 17 -28.13 -13.40 -21.93
CA VAL A 17 -27.26 -13.08 -23.07
C VAL A 17 -26.64 -11.71 -22.79
N PHE A 18 -25.31 -11.63 -22.85
CA PHE A 18 -24.57 -10.39 -22.64
C PHE A 18 -24.13 -9.82 -23.99
N ASN A 19 -24.43 -8.55 -24.24
CA ASN A 19 -23.95 -7.83 -25.42
C ASN A 19 -22.66 -7.09 -25.07
N ALA A 20 -21.64 -7.14 -25.93
CA ALA A 20 -20.35 -6.48 -25.69
C ALA A 20 -20.42 -4.94 -25.67
N GLY A 21 -21.54 -4.34 -26.09
CA GLY A 21 -21.80 -2.90 -26.02
C GLY A 21 -22.72 -2.48 -24.86
N GLU A 22 -23.14 -3.40 -24.01
CA GLU A 22 -23.91 -3.10 -22.80
C GLU A 22 -22.97 -2.94 -21.59
N ASP A 23 -23.15 -1.87 -20.82
CA ASP A 23 -22.40 -1.68 -19.58
C ASP A 23 -22.76 -2.77 -18.57
N PRO A 24 -21.75 -3.42 -17.93
CA PRO A 24 -22.00 -4.45 -16.95
C PRO A 24 -22.69 -3.86 -15.71
N SER A 25 -23.94 -4.27 -15.47
CA SER A 25 -24.66 -3.92 -14.25
C SER A 25 -24.37 -4.92 -13.13
N VAL A 26 -23.84 -4.42 -12.02
CA VAL A 26 -23.62 -5.22 -10.81
C VAL A 26 -24.95 -5.34 -10.06
N PRO A 27 -25.43 -6.57 -9.77
CA PRO A 27 -26.68 -6.75 -9.04
C PRO A 27 -26.63 -6.12 -7.63
N LEU A 28 -27.74 -5.54 -7.19
CA LEU A 28 -27.84 -4.84 -5.89
C LEU A 28 -27.45 -5.71 -4.69
N HIS A 29 -27.71 -7.02 -4.73
CA HIS A 29 -27.33 -7.94 -3.65
C HIS A 29 -25.81 -8.15 -3.54
N VAL A 30 -25.07 -7.95 -4.64
CA VAL A 30 -23.61 -7.97 -4.63
C VAL A 30 -23.09 -6.70 -3.99
N LEU A 31 -23.66 -5.54 -4.34
CA LEU A 31 -23.31 -4.25 -3.73
C LEU A 31 -23.60 -4.24 -2.23
N SER A 32 -24.74 -4.79 -1.80
CA SER A 32 -25.08 -4.85 -0.37
C SER A 32 -24.16 -5.79 0.41
N ARG A 33 -23.78 -6.95 -0.16
CA ARG A 33 -22.79 -7.84 0.48
C ARG A 33 -21.40 -7.22 0.55
N LEU A 34 -20.98 -6.48 -0.48
CA LEU A 34 -19.69 -5.77 -0.45
C LEU A 34 -19.68 -4.72 0.67
N ALA A 35 -20.75 -3.94 0.83
CA ALA A 35 -20.89 -2.95 1.90
C ALA A 35 -20.90 -3.58 3.30
N ILE A 36 -21.63 -4.68 3.49
CA ILE A 36 -21.67 -5.39 4.78
C ILE A 36 -20.30 -6.00 5.12
N ASN A 37 -19.60 -6.54 4.13
CA ASN A 37 -18.28 -7.13 4.34
C ASN A 37 -17.21 -6.06 4.63
N SER A 38 -17.32 -4.85 4.04
CA SER A 38 -16.43 -3.75 4.39
C SER A 38 -16.62 -3.32 5.86
N ASP A 39 -17.86 -3.29 6.34
CA ASP A 39 -18.15 -2.95 7.74
C ASP A 39 -17.65 -4.02 8.73
N LEU A 40 -17.68 -5.30 8.32
CA LEU A 40 -17.18 -6.41 9.14
C LEU A 40 -15.64 -6.45 9.21
N CYS A 41 -14.95 -6.02 8.15
CA CYS A 41 -13.49 -5.84 8.18
C CYS A 41 -13.07 -4.76 9.20
N CYS A 42 -13.91 -3.76 9.45
CA CYS A 42 -13.69 -2.70 10.46
C CYS A 42 -14.07 -3.12 11.90
N SER A 43 -14.47 -4.38 12.13
CA SER A 43 -14.84 -4.89 13.46
C SER A 43 -13.69 -5.56 14.21
N SER A 44 -12.47 -5.60 13.64
CA SER A 44 -11.26 -6.02 14.36
C SER A 44 -10.77 -4.90 15.28
N GLN A 45 -11.58 -4.62 16.30
CA GLN A 45 -11.53 -3.46 17.17
C GLN A 45 -10.46 -3.54 18.29
N ASP A 46 -9.39 -4.32 18.09
CA ASP A 46 -8.37 -4.57 19.14
C ASP A 46 -6.95 -4.08 18.81
N LEU A 47 -6.68 -3.44 17.67
CA LEU A 47 -5.39 -2.76 17.42
C LEU A 47 -5.36 -1.74 16.26
N GLU A 48 -6.51 -1.29 15.76
CA GLU A 48 -6.54 -0.20 14.78
C GLU A 48 -6.47 1.16 15.50
N PHE A 49 -5.25 1.58 15.84
CA PHE A 49 -4.96 3.01 15.64
C PHE A 49 -5.33 3.28 14.19
N THR A 50 -6.35 4.10 13.95
CA THR A 50 -6.74 4.42 12.58
C THR A 50 -5.56 5.16 11.96
N LEU A 51 -4.68 4.45 11.24
CA LEU A 51 -3.51 5.00 10.56
C LEU A 51 -3.89 6.09 9.55
N GLN A 52 -5.18 6.18 9.24
CA GLN A 52 -5.86 7.27 8.53
C GLN A 52 -5.55 8.68 9.05
N CYS A 53 -4.88 8.86 10.20
CA CYS A 53 -4.56 10.20 10.75
C CYS A 53 -3.08 10.42 11.14
N LEU A 54 -2.16 9.51 10.82
CA LEU A 54 -0.74 9.79 11.10
C LEU A 54 -0.19 10.78 10.08
N VAL A 55 0.20 11.96 10.55
CA VAL A 55 0.91 12.96 9.75
C VAL A 55 2.35 13.03 10.25
N PRO A 56 3.37 12.93 9.36
CA PRO A 56 4.75 13.15 9.77
C PRO A 56 4.90 14.55 10.40
N ASP A 57 5.45 14.61 11.62
CA ASP A 57 5.73 15.87 12.33
C ASP A 57 7.05 16.52 11.84
N PHE A 58 7.32 16.41 10.54
CA PHE A 58 8.49 16.96 9.87
C PHE A 58 8.17 17.19 8.39
N SER A 59 8.79 18.22 7.80
CA SER A 59 8.73 18.46 6.35
C SER A 59 9.42 17.33 5.58
N PRO A 60 8.94 16.95 4.38
CA PRO A 60 9.60 15.93 3.56
C PRO A 60 11.11 16.18 3.42
N PRO A 61 11.99 15.27 3.87
CA PRO A 61 13.41 15.58 3.98
C PRO A 61 14.08 15.90 2.64
N VAL A 62 13.56 15.37 1.52
CA VAL A 62 14.03 15.69 0.16
C VAL A 62 13.88 17.16 -0.22
N GLU A 63 12.96 17.88 0.41
CA GLU A 63 12.71 19.31 0.15
C GLU A 63 13.67 20.21 0.93
N ALA A 64 14.46 19.66 1.86
CA ALA A 64 15.46 20.41 2.59
C ALA A 64 16.60 20.86 1.65
N THR A 65 17.02 22.11 1.75
CA THR A 65 18.07 22.69 0.89
C THR A 65 19.42 22.00 1.02
N ASP A 66 19.68 21.37 2.17
CA ASP A 66 20.92 20.67 2.49
C ASP A 66 20.85 19.16 2.19
N PHE A 67 19.76 18.66 1.60
CA PHE A 67 19.55 17.23 1.39
C PHE A 67 20.69 16.55 0.64
N GLY A 68 21.18 17.16 -0.45
CA GLY A 68 22.28 16.61 -1.25
C GLY A 68 23.62 16.56 -0.50
N GLU A 69 23.91 17.57 0.32
CA GLU A 69 25.11 17.61 1.17
C GLU A 69 25.03 16.52 2.25
N ARG A 70 23.88 16.43 2.93
CA ARG A 70 23.61 15.39 3.92
C ARG A 70 23.75 14.00 3.34
N LEU A 71 23.17 13.74 2.16
CA LEU A 71 23.29 12.46 1.48
C LEU A 71 24.74 12.14 1.09
N GLY A 72 25.52 13.15 0.67
CA GLY A 72 26.94 13.01 0.41
C GLY A 72 27.75 12.59 1.65
N ARG A 73 27.42 13.15 2.82
CA ARG A 73 28.12 12.87 4.09
C ARG A 73 27.66 11.58 4.76
N GLN A 74 26.36 11.31 4.76
CA GLN A 74 25.74 10.20 5.50
C GLN A 74 25.57 8.94 4.66
N LEU A 75 25.75 9.02 3.33
CA LEU A 75 25.53 7.95 2.34
C LEU A 75 24.09 7.44 2.23
N VAL A 76 23.24 7.74 3.20
CA VAL A 76 21.83 7.37 3.26
C VAL A 76 21.03 8.53 3.86
N CYS A 77 19.88 8.84 3.26
CA CYS A 77 18.93 9.81 3.78
C CYS A 77 17.50 9.35 3.48
N LEU A 78 16.62 9.47 4.46
CA LEU A 78 15.17 9.37 4.23
C LEU A 78 14.76 10.42 3.20
N GLU A 79 14.03 10.06 2.16
CA GLU A 79 13.59 10.96 1.10
C GLU A 79 12.16 11.47 1.38
N ARG A 80 11.24 10.55 1.69
CA ARG A 80 9.83 10.84 1.98
C ARG A 80 9.22 9.73 2.84
N VAL A 81 8.21 10.12 3.63
CA VAL A 81 7.30 9.19 4.32
C VAL A 81 5.86 9.51 3.90
N THR A 82 5.07 8.47 3.69
CA THR A 82 3.64 8.53 3.41
C THR A 82 2.90 7.61 4.37
N CYS A 83 1.87 8.14 5.02
CA CYS A 83 1.01 7.40 5.92
C CYS A 83 -0.35 7.19 5.25
N SER A 84 -0.86 5.96 5.31
CA SER A 84 -2.23 5.63 4.88
C SER A 84 -2.86 4.65 5.86
N ASP A 85 -4.12 4.30 5.61
CA ASP A 85 -4.85 3.22 6.27
C ASP A 85 -4.10 1.87 6.28
N LEU A 86 -3.26 1.62 5.27
CA LEU A 86 -2.49 0.39 5.12
C LEU A 86 -1.15 0.38 5.88
N GLY A 87 -0.68 1.52 6.41
CA GLY A 87 0.65 1.58 7.01
C GLY A 87 1.39 2.90 6.84
N ILE A 88 2.63 2.88 7.36
CA ILE A 88 3.66 3.87 7.04
C ILE A 88 4.52 3.26 5.94
N SER A 89 4.69 3.99 4.85
CA SER A 89 5.58 3.66 3.74
C SER A 89 6.53 4.82 3.48
N GLY A 90 7.63 4.57 2.78
CA GLY A 90 8.53 5.66 2.43
C GLY A 90 9.61 5.26 1.46
N THR A 91 10.38 6.27 1.06
CA THR A 91 11.56 6.08 0.22
C THR A 91 12.81 6.62 0.90
N VAL A 92 13.94 5.96 0.61
CA VAL A 92 15.26 6.26 1.14
C VAL A 92 16.21 6.42 -0.03
N ARG A 93 16.92 7.55 -0.06
CA ARG A 93 18.02 7.81 -0.99
C ARG A 93 19.31 7.25 -0.43
N VAL A 94 20.05 6.51 -1.25
CA VAL A 94 21.33 5.88 -0.88
C VAL A 94 22.38 6.18 -1.94
N ARG A 95 23.60 6.53 -1.53
CA ARG A 95 24.72 6.70 -2.46
C ARG A 95 25.14 5.34 -3.02
N ASN A 96 25.35 5.28 -4.33
CA ASN A 96 25.74 4.06 -5.03
C ASN A 96 27.26 3.82 -4.91
N VAL A 97 27.72 3.48 -3.71
CA VAL A 97 29.15 3.22 -3.42
C VAL A 97 29.58 1.77 -3.64
N ALA A 98 28.62 0.85 -3.67
CA ALA A 98 28.82 -0.59 -3.87
C ALA A 98 27.58 -1.22 -4.48
N PHE A 99 27.71 -2.36 -5.18
CA PHE A 99 26.54 -3.05 -5.75
C PHE A 99 25.61 -3.58 -4.66
N GLU A 100 26.15 -4.33 -3.70
CA GLU A 100 25.39 -4.90 -2.59
C GLU A 100 25.14 -3.87 -1.50
N LYS A 101 23.87 -3.68 -1.15
CA LYS A 101 23.43 -2.74 -0.11
C LYS A 101 22.31 -3.39 0.68
N GLN A 102 22.38 -3.29 2.00
CA GLN A 102 21.30 -3.66 2.91
C GLN A 102 20.79 -2.39 3.58
N VAL A 103 19.52 -2.09 3.35
CA VAL A 103 18.86 -0.89 3.87
C VAL A 103 17.68 -1.33 4.70
N ALA A 104 17.59 -0.83 5.92
CA ALA A 104 16.48 -1.10 6.83
C ALA A 104 16.05 0.19 7.51
N VAL A 105 14.76 0.28 7.82
CA VAL A 105 14.19 1.34 8.63
C VAL A 105 13.96 0.79 10.03
N ARG A 106 14.58 1.42 11.01
CA ARG A 106 14.45 1.05 12.42
C ARG A 106 13.47 2.00 13.11
N TYR A 107 12.49 1.43 13.81
CA TYR A 107 11.42 2.17 14.48
C TYR A 107 11.11 1.57 15.86
N THR A 108 10.38 2.32 16.69
CA THR A 108 10.04 1.95 18.07
C THR A 108 8.68 2.51 18.46
N PHE A 109 8.03 1.85 19.42
CA PHE A 109 6.83 2.35 20.09
C PHE A 109 7.06 2.56 21.60
N SER A 110 8.30 2.46 22.07
CA SER A 110 8.64 2.42 23.50
C SER A 110 9.85 3.29 23.88
N ASP A 111 9.97 4.48 23.28
CA ASP A 111 11.10 5.39 23.52
C ASP A 111 12.47 4.70 23.34
N TRP A 112 12.59 3.88 22.29
CA TRP A 112 13.80 3.10 21.96
C TRP A 112 14.22 2.01 22.95
N ARG A 113 13.38 1.65 23.94
CA ARG A 113 13.63 0.49 24.82
C ARG A 113 13.57 -0.83 24.05
N ASN A 114 12.64 -0.92 23.10
CA ASN A 114 12.63 -1.93 22.04
C ASN A 114 12.79 -1.25 20.67
N ALA A 115 13.25 -2.01 19.69
CA ALA A 115 13.34 -1.56 18.31
C ALA A 115 12.89 -2.68 17.37
N HIS A 116 12.28 -2.29 16.28
CA HIS A 116 11.85 -3.13 15.19
C HIS A 116 12.51 -2.64 13.89
N GLU A 117 12.73 -3.55 12.95
CA GLU A 117 13.35 -3.24 11.67
C GLU A 117 12.46 -3.71 10.52
N ALA A 118 12.26 -2.83 9.54
CA ALA A 118 11.63 -3.15 8.27
C ALA A 118 12.69 -3.06 7.16
N ALA A 119 12.87 -4.14 6.41
CA ALA A 119 13.81 -4.16 5.28
C ALA A 119 13.28 -3.29 4.13
N ALA A 120 14.11 -2.38 3.64
CA ALA A 120 13.80 -1.58 2.46
C ALA A 120 14.27 -2.30 1.19
N ARG A 121 13.44 -2.29 0.15
CA ARG A 121 13.68 -2.95 -1.13
C ARG A 121 14.14 -1.93 -2.17
N TRP A 122 15.19 -2.29 -2.92
CA TRP A 122 15.66 -1.47 -4.03
C TRP A 122 14.56 -1.27 -5.07
N ARG A 123 14.35 -0.02 -5.49
CA ARG A 123 13.38 0.38 -6.52
C ARG A 123 14.04 0.72 -7.85
N GLY A 124 15.24 1.28 -7.82
CA GLY A 124 15.90 1.77 -9.01
C GLY A 124 16.95 2.83 -8.72
N PRO A 125 17.71 3.25 -9.74
CA PRO A 125 18.53 4.44 -9.66
C PRO A 125 17.63 5.67 -9.55
N ALA A 126 18.06 6.65 -8.78
CA ALA A 126 17.27 7.84 -8.52
C ALA A 126 17.39 8.93 -9.61
N GLY A 127 18.27 8.72 -10.59
CA GLY A 127 18.48 9.58 -11.74
C GLY A 127 19.34 8.88 -12.79
N ALA A 128 19.46 9.48 -13.97
CA ALA A 128 20.14 8.87 -15.12
C ALA A 128 21.65 8.61 -14.88
N ALA A 129 22.28 9.36 -13.96
CA ALA A 129 23.69 9.22 -13.64
C ALA A 129 24.02 7.95 -12.82
N GLY A 130 23.03 7.30 -12.20
CA GLY A 130 23.23 6.07 -11.42
C GLY A 130 24.10 6.24 -10.17
N THR A 131 24.37 7.47 -9.73
CA THR A 131 25.20 7.78 -8.55
C THR A 131 24.49 7.51 -7.24
N GLU A 132 23.17 7.37 -7.27
CA GLU A 132 22.28 7.25 -6.13
C GLU A 132 21.15 6.26 -6.46
N ASP A 133 20.75 5.48 -5.47
CA ASP A 133 19.67 4.49 -5.52
C ASP A 133 18.49 4.93 -4.64
N VAL A 134 17.30 4.45 -5.00
CA VAL A 134 16.09 4.57 -4.18
C VAL A 134 15.72 3.21 -3.61
N PHE A 135 15.50 3.16 -2.30
CA PHE A 135 14.94 2.01 -1.60
C PHE A 135 13.57 2.38 -1.04
N ALA A 136 12.63 1.44 -1.03
CA ALA A 136 11.28 1.64 -0.47
C ALA A 136 11.00 0.63 0.64
N PHE A 137 10.34 1.08 1.70
CA PHE A 137 9.89 0.27 2.82
C PHE A 137 8.38 0.45 3.01
#